data_AF-A0AAU7VZV2-F1
#
_entry.id   AF-A0AAU7VZV2-F1
#
_cell.length_a   1.000
_cell.length_b   1.000
_cell.length_c   1.000
_cell.angle_alpha   90.00
_cell.angle_beta   90.00
_cell.angle_gamma   90.00
#
_symmetry.space_group_name_H-M   'P 1'
#
loop_
_entity.id
_entity.type
_entity.pdbx_description
1 polymer ?
#
loop_
_entity_poly.entity_id
_entity_poly.type
_entity_poly.pdbx_seq_one_letter_code
_entity_poly.pdbx_strand_id
1 'polypeptide(L)' 'MSEQILDVLREEIGLICEVNASEESTLFDLGADSLVIVELWARLEVRLERPIDISELLGGRNLASIARMLEGSP' A
#
# COMPACT_ATOMS: atom_id res chain seq x y z
N MET A 1 10.64 -11.13 -3.74
CA MET A 1 9.27 -11.46 -3.28
C MET A 1 8.58 -10.16 -2.82
N SER A 2 9.33 -9.25 -2.17
CA SER A 2 8.98 -7.84 -1.93
C SER A 2 8.53 -7.11 -3.18
N GLU A 3 9.23 -7.36 -4.29
CA GLU A 3 8.90 -6.80 -5.59
C GLU A 3 7.45 -7.10 -6.01
N GLN A 4 6.91 -8.29 -5.70
CA GLN A 4 5.52 -8.61 -6.05
C GLN A 4 4.50 -7.80 -5.23
N ILE A 5 4.69 -7.66 -3.92
CA ILE A 5 3.79 -6.83 -3.09
C ILE A 5 3.94 -5.35 -3.45
N LEU A 6 5.16 -4.91 -3.75
CA LEU A 6 5.42 -3.55 -4.19
C LEU A 6 4.74 -3.24 -5.53
N ASP A 7 4.76 -4.17 -6.48
CA ASP A 7 4.00 -4.05 -7.73
C ASP A 7 2.49 -3.96 -7.46
N VAL A 8 1.95 -4.83 -6.61
CA VAL A 8 0.51 -4.76 -6.23
C VAL A 8 0.17 -3.40 -5.60
N LEU A 9 1.00 -2.90 -4.69
CA LEU A 9 0.80 -1.57 -4.09
C LEU A 9 0.82 -0.46 -5.15
N ARG A 10 1.77 -0.50 -6.10
CA ARG A 10 1.85 0.47 -7.20
C ARG A 10 0.64 0.41 -8.12
N GLU A 11 0.19 -0.79 -8.48
CA GLU A 11 -1.01 -0.98 -9.29
C GLU A 11 -2.24 -0.37 -8.59
N GLU A 12 -2.46 -0.72 -7.33
CA GLU A 12 -3.61 -0.25 -6.56
C GLU A 12 -3.59 1.26 -6.37
N ILE A 13 -2.43 1.84 -6.05
CA ILE A 13 -2.28 3.29 -5.91
C ILE A 13 -2.43 4.01 -7.26
N GLY A 14 -1.91 3.45 -8.35
CA GLY A 14 -2.10 4.00 -9.68
C GLY A 14 -3.57 4.04 -10.09
N LEU A 15 -4.37 3.07 -9.62
CA LEU A 15 -5.81 3.01 -9.84
C LEU A 15 -6.61 4.00 -8.98
N ILE A 16 -6.20 4.27 -7.73
CA ILE A 16 -6.95 5.14 -6.80
C ILE A 16 -6.53 6.61 -6.92
N CYS A 17 -5.22 6.87 -6.98
CA CYS A 17 -4.66 8.22 -6.94
C CYS A 17 -4.32 8.78 -8.32
N GLU A 18 -4.44 8.00 -9.40
CA GLU A 18 -4.07 8.40 -10.77
C GLU A 18 -2.62 8.93 -10.91
N VAL A 19 -1.70 8.45 -10.06
CA VAL A 19 -0.27 8.84 -10.04
C VAL A 19 0.66 7.63 -10.14
N ASN A 20 1.85 7.86 -10.68
CA ASN A 20 2.93 6.88 -10.60
C ASN A 20 3.64 6.98 -9.25
N ALA A 21 3.65 5.88 -8.51
CA ALA A 21 4.22 5.82 -7.18
C ALA A 21 5.63 5.22 -7.18
N SER A 22 6.61 5.99 -6.70
CA SER A 22 7.95 5.48 -6.42
C SER A 22 7.96 4.69 -5.12
N GLU A 23 8.90 3.76 -4.96
CA GLU A 23 8.99 2.96 -3.73
C GLU A 23 9.36 3.78 -2.48
N GLU A 24 10.00 4.92 -2.68
CA GLU A 24 10.38 5.89 -1.66
C GLU A 24 9.23 6.85 -1.31
N SER A 25 8.17 6.92 -2.12
CA SER A 25 7.01 7.78 -1.87
C SER A 25 6.19 7.24 -0.69
N THR A 26 5.72 8.14 0.16
CA THR A 26 4.71 7.80 1.17
C THR A 26 3.31 7.94 0.57
N LEU A 27 2.31 7.28 1.18
CA LEU A 27 0.92 7.44 0.77
C LEU A 27 0.48 8.92 0.80
N PHE A 28 0.94 9.68 1.79
CA PHE A 28 0.64 11.11 1.91
C PHE A 28 1.28 11.95 0.79
N ASP A 29 2.51 11.64 0.36
CA ASP A 29 3.16 12.33 -0.77
C ASP A 29 2.36 12.15 -2.08
N LEU A 30 1.62 11.05 -2.18
CA LEU A 30 0.79 10.69 -3.33
C LEU A 30 -0.64 11.24 -3.22
N GLY A 31 -0.91 12.08 -2.21
CA GLY A 31 -2.22 12.68 -1.97
C GLY A 31 -3.23 11.75 -1.32
N ALA A 32 -2.80 10.60 -0.77
CA ALA A 32 -3.71 9.71 -0.08
C ALA A 32 -4.18 10.33 1.25
N ASP A 33 -5.48 10.55 1.35
CA ASP A 33 -6.16 10.87 2.61
C ASP A 33 -6.68 9.61 3.32
N SER A 34 -7.33 9.77 4.47
CA SER A 34 -7.83 8.65 5.26
C SER A 34 -8.81 7.74 4.50
N LEU A 35 -9.62 8.27 3.59
CA LEU A 35 -10.54 7.48 2.77
C LEU A 35 -9.77 6.66 1.73
N VAL A 36 -8.78 7.27 1.07
CA VAL A 36 -7.89 6.59 0.13
C VAL A 36 -7.13 5.45 0.82
N ILE A 37 -6.66 5.66 2.04
CA ILE A 37 -5.97 4.63 2.82
C ILE A 37 -6.92 3.46 3.15
N VAL A 38 -8.16 3.73 3.54
CA VAL A 38 -9.17 2.70 3.83
C VAL A 38 -9.55 1.93 2.56
N GLU A 39 -9.70 2.61 1.43
CA GLU A 39 -9.99 1.97 0.14
C GLU A 39 -8.82 1.08 -0.32
N LEU A 40 -7.58 1.60 -0.25
CA LEU A 40 -6.38 0.84 -0.54
C LEU A 40 -6.27 -0.40 0.35
N TRP A 41 -6.52 -0.25 1.65
CA TRP A 41 -6.54 -1.35 2.60
C TRP A 41 -7.50 -2.46 2.18
N ALA A 42 -8.76 -2.11 1.91
CA ALA A 42 -9.78 -3.09 1.52
C ALA A 42 -9.42 -3.82 0.22
N ARG A 43 -8.84 -3.11 -0.76
CA ARG A 43 -8.41 -3.73 -2.03
C ARG A 43 -7.20 -4.63 -1.86
N LEU A 44 -6.24 -4.25 -1.01
CA LEU A 44 -5.08 -5.07 -0.68
C LEU A 44 -5.49 -6.37 0.04
N GLU A 45 -6.45 -6.33 0.97
CA GLU A 45 -6.94 -7.54 1.64
C GLU A 45 -7.54 -8.53 0.65
N VAL A 46 -8.35 -8.03 -0.30
CA VAL A 46 -8.94 -8.85 -1.36
C VAL A 46 -7.87 -9.41 -2.30
N ARG A 47 -6.90 -8.58 -2.72
CA ARG A 47 -5.90 -8.96 -3.72
C ARG A 47 -4.78 -9.84 -3.17
N LEU A 48 -4.45 -9.70 -1.89
CA LEU A 48 -3.48 -10.54 -1.18
C LEU A 48 -4.13 -11.74 -0.49
N GLU A 49 -5.46 -11.87 -0.57
CA GLU A 49 -6.26 -12.97 -0.01
C GLU A 49 -5.99 -13.23 1.48
N ARG A 50 -5.71 -12.17 2.25
CA ARG A 50 -5.41 -12.24 3.68
C ARG A 50 -5.78 -10.96 4.43
N PRO A 51 -6.08 -11.03 5.73
CA PRO A 51 -6.31 -9.84 6.54
C PRO A 51 -5.02 -9.03 6.69
N ILE A 52 -5.15 -7.71 6.67
CA ILE A 52 -4.04 -6.76 6.84
C ILE A 52 -4.41 -5.83 7.99
N ASP A 53 -3.50 -5.56 8.92
CA ASP A 53 -3.75 -4.53 9.91
C ASP A 53 -3.64 -3.15 9.26
N ILE A 54 -4.71 -2.35 9.27
CA ILE A 54 -4.72 -1.03 8.65
C ILE A 54 -3.66 -0.09 9.27
N SER A 55 -3.25 -0.33 10.52
CA SER A 55 -2.15 0.42 11.14
C SER A 55 -0.81 0.21 10.46
N GLU A 56 -0.67 -0.83 9.62
CA GLU A 56 0.50 -1.09 8.76
C GLU A 56 0.57 -0.09 7.58
N LEU A 57 -0.57 0.48 7.18
CA LEU A 57 -0.66 1.53 6.14
C LEU A 57 -0.62 2.94 6.74
N LEU A 58 -0.94 3.07 8.03
CA LEU A 58 -0.89 4.34 8.76
C LEU A 58 0.53 4.62 9.28
N GLY A 59 0.94 5.89 9.33
CA GLY A 59 2.21 6.29 9.95
C GLY A 59 3.30 6.84 9.02
N GLY A 60 2.96 7.22 7.78
CA GLY A 60 3.89 7.95 6.91
C GLY A 60 5.07 7.11 6.40
N ARG A 61 4.90 5.78 6.34
CA ARG A 61 5.87 4.88 5.73
C ARG A 61 5.85 4.99 4.21
N ASN A 62 6.99 4.72 3.57
CA ASN A 62 7.07 4.60 2.13
C ASN A 62 6.61 3.22 1.65
N LEU A 63 6.31 3.10 0.35
CA LEU A 63 5.77 1.86 -0.23
C LEU A 63 6.71 0.67 -0.09
N ALA A 64 8.03 0.87 -0.18
CA ALA A 64 9.01 -0.20 0.04
C ALA A 64 8.88 -0.80 1.45
N SER A 65 8.73 0.07 2.44
CA SER A 65 8.58 -0.35 3.85
C SER A 65 7.28 -1.10 4.06
N ILE A 66 6.18 -0.61 3.48
CA ILE A 66 4.86 -1.27 3.54
C ILE A 66 4.94 -2.66 2.89
N ALA A 67 5.50 -2.76 1.68
CA ALA A 67 5.64 -4.03 0.96
C ALA A 67 6.39 -5.08 1.81
N ARG A 68 7.51 -4.66 2.43
CA ARG A 68 8.33 -5.53 3.28
C ARG A 68 7.62 -5.96 4.56
N MET A 69 6.83 -5.08 5.18
CA MET A 69 6.04 -5.41 6.37
C MET A 69 4.95 -6.43 6.02
N LEU A 70 4.24 -6.18 4.92
CA LEU A 70 3.23 -7.11 4.41
C LEU A 70 3.86 -8.48 4.12
N GLU A 71 5.03 -8.58 3.50
CA GLU A 71 5.69 -9.88 3.31
C GLU A 71 6.00 -10.63 4.61
N GLY A 72 6.39 -9.90 5.67
CA GLY A 72 6.77 -10.47 6.96
C GLY A 72 5.60 -10.75 7.90
N SER A 73 4.38 -10.35 7.54
CA SER A 73 3.19 -10.65 8.32
C SER A 73 2.84 -12.14 8.16
N PRO A 74 2.80 -12.93 9.26
CA PRO A 74 2.50 -14.35 9.25
C PRO A 74 1.09 -14.68 8.76
#